data_AF-A0A7V1LQB9-F1
#
_entry.id   AF-A0A7V1LQB9-F1
#
_cell.length_a   1.000
_cell.length_b   1.000
_cell.length_c   1.000
_cell.angle_alpha   90.00
_cell.angle_beta   90.00
_cell.angle_gamma   90.00
#
_symmetry.space_group_name_H-M   'P 1'
#
loop_
_entity.id
_entity.type
_entity.pdbx_description
1 polymer ?
#
loop_
_entity_poly.entity_id
_entity_poly.type
_entity_poly.pdbx_seq_one_letter_code
_entity_poly.pdbx_strand_id
1 'polypeptide(L)'
;MNKIQIITTTSTIEGWQIQKYFGLVTHQVVIGANIFRDVFASFTDIFGGSSKGYQKDLKNMEVIAIKNLKEKASKLGANIIIGLRLDFDEISGGSKSMFMVSASGTAVLGVAQNDKLILKEENNSEITWERLSYEIEKDELEHEINSDDYIIRTKDQIKELTSYNINAIPQVINFMRKISTPLYYNDDEDSEFEPYKNILVDYFGKLPENKLNDFLKSDLFIKLKKFTSRRLLEILNIINWYNYDVLNFLLYNNSSSAHIKALYMLEFSKE
;
A
#
# COMPACT_ATOMS: atom_id res chain seq x y z
N MET A 1 -21.87 -0.05 22.94
CA MET A 1 -22.20 -1.05 21.89
C MET A 1 -21.18 -2.16 21.98
N ASN A 2 -21.60 -3.43 21.86
CA ASN A 2 -20.68 -4.57 21.96
C ASN A 2 -19.83 -4.68 20.69
N LYS A 3 -18.52 -4.83 20.82
CA LYS A 3 -17.63 -5.11 19.68
C LYS A 3 -17.89 -6.54 19.20
N ILE A 4 -18.03 -6.75 17.89
CA ILE A 4 -18.08 -8.11 17.33
C ILE A 4 -16.70 -8.76 17.51
N GLN A 5 -16.67 -9.85 18.27
CA GLN A 5 -15.48 -10.61 18.64
C GLN A 5 -15.20 -11.73 17.63
N ILE A 6 -16.24 -12.45 17.20
CA ILE A 6 -16.10 -13.60 16.30
C ILE A 6 -17.07 -13.48 15.14
N ILE A 7 -16.59 -13.81 13.94
CA ILE A 7 -17.42 -14.09 12.77
C ILE A 7 -16.99 -15.43 12.21
N THR A 8 -17.95 -16.31 11.95
CA THR A 8 -17.68 -17.61 11.37
C THR A 8 -18.71 -17.98 10.33
N THR A 9 -18.30 -18.77 9.34
CA THR A 9 -19.18 -19.43 8.37
C THR A 9 -19.90 -20.64 8.97
N THR A 10 -19.40 -21.18 10.08
CA THR A 10 -20.03 -22.29 10.82
C THR A 10 -21.27 -21.82 11.58
N SER A 11 -22.20 -22.74 11.83
CA SER A 11 -23.41 -22.46 12.62
C SER A 11 -23.19 -22.48 14.13
N THR A 12 -22.04 -22.98 14.59
CA THR A 12 -21.66 -23.08 16.00
C THR A 12 -20.18 -22.76 16.18
N ILE A 13 -19.77 -22.44 17.42
CA ILE A 13 -18.39 -22.13 17.78
C ILE A 13 -18.04 -23.02 18.98
N GLU A 14 -17.01 -23.85 18.84
CA GLU A 14 -16.56 -24.73 19.91
C GLU A 14 -16.09 -23.92 21.12
N GLY A 15 -16.47 -24.37 22.33
CA GLY A 15 -16.14 -23.66 23.57
C GLY A 15 -16.94 -22.38 23.82
N TRP A 16 -17.93 -22.06 22.98
CA TRP A 16 -18.84 -20.93 23.19
C TRP A 16 -20.28 -21.41 23.34
N GLN A 17 -21.00 -20.77 24.27
CA GLN A 17 -22.43 -20.97 24.46
C GLN A 17 -23.20 -19.75 23.97
N ILE A 18 -24.10 -19.95 23.01
CA ILE A 18 -25.01 -18.90 22.54
C ILE A 18 -26.11 -18.68 23.60
N GLN A 19 -26.19 -17.45 24.11
CA GLN A 19 -27.18 -17.02 25.09
C GLN A 19 -28.43 -16.40 24.44
N LYS A 20 -28.26 -15.73 23.29
CA LYS A 20 -29.35 -15.04 22.62
C LYS A 20 -29.14 -14.95 21.12
N TYR A 21 -30.19 -15.18 20.35
CA TYR A 21 -30.23 -14.93 18.91
C TYR A 21 -30.95 -13.60 18.66
N PHE A 22 -30.30 -12.70 17.91
CA PHE A 22 -30.90 -11.44 17.46
C PHE A 22 -31.47 -11.52 16.04
N GLY A 23 -31.28 -12.67 15.37
CA GLY A 23 -31.81 -12.95 14.05
C GLY A 23 -30.85 -12.60 12.91
N LEU A 24 -31.40 -12.59 11.70
CA LEU A 24 -30.67 -12.37 10.46
C LEU A 24 -30.12 -10.94 10.39
N VAL A 25 -28.85 -10.82 10.02
CA VAL A 25 -28.23 -9.58 9.57
C VAL A 25 -27.78 -9.74 8.13
N THR A 26 -27.97 -8.69 7.33
CA THR A 26 -27.53 -8.66 5.93
C THR A 26 -26.94 -7.30 5.56
N HIS A 27 -26.03 -7.29 4.58
CA HIS A 27 -25.56 -6.07 3.95
C HIS A 27 -25.14 -6.36 2.50
N GLN A 28 -25.41 -5.42 1.60
CA GLN A 28 -25.10 -5.53 0.18
C GLN A 28 -24.23 -4.35 -0.25
N VAL A 29 -23.21 -4.65 -1.05
CA VAL A 29 -22.34 -3.65 -1.69
C VAL A 29 -22.49 -3.82 -3.20
N VAL A 30 -22.81 -2.74 -3.92
CA VAL A 30 -23.02 -2.76 -5.38
C VAL A 30 -22.02 -1.84 -6.05
N ILE A 31 -21.37 -2.33 -7.11
CA ILE A 31 -20.48 -1.55 -7.98
C ILE A 31 -21.09 -1.42 -9.37
N GLY A 32 -20.97 -0.20 -9.94
CA GLY A 32 -21.54 0.17 -11.23
C GLY A 32 -20.67 -0.21 -12.45
N ALA A 33 -21.34 -0.31 -13.60
CA ALA A 33 -20.78 -0.76 -14.88
C ALA A 33 -19.52 -0.04 -15.37
N ASN A 34 -19.33 1.25 -15.04
CA ASN A 34 -18.15 1.98 -15.49
C ASN A 34 -16.89 1.51 -14.77
N ILE A 35 -16.97 1.30 -13.45
CA ILE A 35 -15.84 0.80 -12.65
C ILE A 35 -15.54 -0.64 -13.05
N PHE A 36 -16.57 -1.47 -13.26
CA PHE A 36 -16.41 -2.86 -13.65
C PHE A 36 -15.87 -3.04 -15.09
N ARG A 37 -16.27 -2.17 -16.02
CA ARG A 37 -15.79 -2.20 -17.42
C ARG A 37 -14.33 -1.82 -17.54
N ASP A 38 -13.87 -0.84 -16.77
CA ASP A 38 -12.46 -0.46 -16.74
C ASP A 38 -11.60 -1.62 -16.20
N VAL A 39 -12.13 -2.38 -15.25
CA VAL A 39 -11.49 -3.60 -14.74
C VAL A 39 -11.46 -4.70 -15.82
N PHE A 40 -12.57 -5.02 -16.49
CA PHE A 40 -12.60 -6.05 -17.55
C PHE A 40 -11.82 -5.68 -18.82
N ALA A 41 -11.83 -4.41 -19.23
CA ALA A 41 -11.08 -3.93 -20.38
C ALA A 41 -9.56 -4.00 -20.17
N SER A 42 -9.10 -3.99 -18.90
CA SER A 42 -7.69 -4.22 -18.54
C SER A 42 -7.30 -5.71 -18.54
N PHE A 43 -8.25 -6.65 -18.70
CA PHE A 43 -8.02 -8.09 -18.48
C PHE A 43 -8.20 -8.98 -19.71
N THR A 44 -8.48 -8.45 -20.90
CA THR A 44 -8.69 -9.28 -22.09
C THR A 44 -7.46 -10.03 -22.61
N ASP A 45 -6.25 -9.80 -22.07
CA ASP A 45 -5.02 -10.38 -22.63
C ASP A 45 -4.39 -11.55 -21.87
N ILE A 46 -4.89 -12.00 -20.71
CA ILE A 46 -4.20 -13.06 -19.96
C ILE A 46 -5.16 -14.14 -19.45
N PHE A 47 -5.08 -15.30 -20.09
CA PHE A 47 -5.65 -16.56 -19.64
C PHE A 47 -5.26 -16.86 -18.19
N GLY A 48 -6.26 -16.97 -17.30
CA GLY A 48 -6.25 -17.77 -16.08
C GLY A 48 -4.98 -17.74 -15.23
N GLY A 49 -4.79 -16.69 -14.44
CA GLY A 49 -3.76 -16.66 -13.39
C GLY A 49 -3.54 -15.26 -12.84
N SER A 50 -4.21 -14.94 -11.73
CA SER A 50 -4.05 -13.73 -10.93
C SER A 50 -4.30 -12.38 -11.63
N SER A 51 -5.59 -12.04 -11.77
CA SER A 51 -6.03 -10.72 -12.20
C SER A 51 -5.99 -9.69 -11.05
N LYS A 52 -4.82 -9.07 -10.80
CA LYS A 52 -4.52 -8.20 -9.63
C LYS A 52 -5.52 -7.06 -9.38
N GLY A 53 -5.99 -6.36 -10.42
CA GLY A 53 -6.94 -5.26 -10.29
C GLY A 53 -8.35 -5.69 -9.86
N TYR A 54 -8.86 -6.78 -10.47
CA TYR A 54 -10.20 -7.30 -10.18
C TYR A 54 -10.29 -7.88 -8.76
N GLN A 55 -9.25 -8.60 -8.33
CA GLN A 55 -9.20 -9.19 -6.99
C GLN A 55 -9.18 -8.13 -5.89
N LYS A 56 -8.47 -7.01 -6.10
CA LYS A 56 -8.42 -5.89 -5.14
C LYS A 56 -9.80 -5.26 -4.92
N ASP A 57 -10.55 -5.02 -5.99
CA ASP A 57 -11.88 -4.42 -5.89
C ASP A 57 -12.90 -5.36 -5.25
N LEU A 58 -12.89 -6.65 -5.61
CA LEU A 58 -13.71 -7.65 -4.93
C LEU A 58 -13.38 -7.73 -3.43
N LYS A 59 -12.08 -7.71 -3.09
CA LYS A 59 -11.64 -7.73 -1.69
C LYS A 59 -12.14 -6.51 -0.93
N ASN A 60 -12.07 -5.34 -1.54
CA ASN A 60 -12.62 -4.11 -0.97
C ASN A 60 -14.13 -4.22 -0.73
N MET A 61 -14.89 -4.81 -1.67
CA MET A 61 -16.32 -5.05 -1.49
C MET A 61 -16.61 -5.99 -0.31
N GLU A 62 -15.87 -7.09 -0.16
CA GLU A 62 -15.98 -8.00 0.98
C GLU A 62 -15.74 -7.27 2.30
N VAL A 63 -14.67 -6.48 2.39
CA VAL A 63 -14.30 -5.74 3.60
C VAL A 63 -15.40 -4.76 4.00
N ILE A 64 -15.93 -4.00 3.03
CA ILE A 64 -17.03 -3.07 3.27
C ILE A 64 -18.29 -3.82 3.72
N ALA A 65 -18.63 -4.93 3.05
CA ALA A 65 -19.81 -5.72 3.37
C ALA A 65 -19.74 -6.28 4.80
N ILE A 66 -18.62 -6.90 5.16
CA ILE A 66 -18.39 -7.46 6.51
C ILE A 66 -18.35 -6.35 7.57
N LYS A 67 -17.70 -5.22 7.29
CA LYS A 67 -17.65 -4.07 8.22
C LYS A 67 -19.05 -3.57 8.55
N ASN A 68 -19.90 -3.38 7.55
CA ASN A 68 -21.26 -2.89 7.76
C ASN A 68 -22.16 -3.95 8.39
N LEU A 69 -21.93 -5.23 8.08
CA LEU A 69 -22.59 -6.35 8.74
C LEU A 69 -22.26 -6.39 10.25
N LYS A 70 -20.98 -6.20 10.61
CA LYS A 70 -20.52 -6.08 12.00
C LYS A 70 -21.21 -4.94 12.72
N GLU A 71 -21.29 -3.78 12.09
CA GLU A 71 -21.94 -2.61 12.68
C GLU A 71 -23.42 -2.85 12.96
N LYS A 72 -24.15 -3.48 12.01
CA LYS A 72 -25.55 -3.88 12.19
C LYS A 72 -25.72 -4.87 13.34
N ALA A 73 -24.91 -5.92 13.40
CA ALA A 73 -24.97 -6.90 14.48
C ALA A 73 -24.66 -6.27 15.85
N SER A 74 -23.64 -5.39 15.91
CA SER A 74 -23.27 -4.66 17.12
C SER A 74 -24.39 -3.76 17.64
N LYS A 75 -25.13 -3.10 16.74
CA LYS A 75 -26.32 -2.29 17.07
C LYS A 75 -27.43 -3.12 17.73
N LEU A 76 -27.54 -4.40 17.40
CA LEU A 76 -28.50 -5.32 18.02
C LEU A 76 -28.04 -5.84 19.39
N GLY A 77 -26.79 -5.56 19.79
CA GLY A 77 -26.21 -6.06 21.04
C GLY A 77 -25.47 -7.39 20.90
N ALA A 78 -25.33 -7.90 19.67
CA ALA A 78 -24.55 -9.10 19.39
C ALA A 78 -23.05 -8.86 19.60
N ASN A 79 -22.34 -9.93 19.97
CA ASN A 79 -20.87 -9.98 19.96
C ASN A 79 -20.33 -11.00 18.95
N ILE A 80 -21.20 -11.79 18.30
CA ILE A 80 -20.82 -12.83 17.36
C ILE A 80 -21.75 -12.82 16.15
N ILE A 81 -21.21 -13.15 14.97
CA ILE A 81 -21.99 -13.51 13.78
C ILE A 81 -21.64 -14.96 13.38
N ILE A 82 -22.64 -15.84 13.37
CA ILE A 82 -22.50 -17.23 12.91
C ILE A 82 -23.17 -17.42 11.55
N GLY A 83 -22.79 -18.46 10.83
CA GLY A 83 -23.37 -18.80 9.54
C GLY A 83 -23.14 -17.71 8.50
N LEU A 84 -21.98 -17.05 8.52
CA LEU A 84 -21.62 -16.06 7.51
C LEU A 84 -21.68 -16.70 6.12
N ARG A 85 -22.40 -16.05 5.21
CA ARG A 85 -22.35 -16.28 3.77
C ARG A 85 -21.98 -15.00 3.05
N LEU A 86 -21.13 -15.16 2.04
CA LEU A 86 -20.82 -14.14 1.05
C LEU A 86 -21.22 -14.69 -0.32
N ASP A 87 -22.16 -14.01 -0.96
CA ASP A 87 -22.64 -14.34 -2.30
C ASP A 87 -22.26 -13.22 -3.27
N PHE A 88 -21.85 -13.60 -4.47
CA PHE A 88 -21.37 -12.71 -5.52
C PHE A 88 -22.33 -12.82 -6.71
N ASP A 89 -23.03 -11.75 -7.03
CA ASP A 89 -24.05 -11.71 -8.07
C ASP A 89 -23.72 -10.67 -9.13
N GLU A 90 -23.88 -11.05 -10.40
CA GLU A 90 -23.91 -10.10 -11.51
C GLU A 90 -25.36 -9.71 -11.82
N ILE A 91 -25.64 -8.41 -11.78
CA ILE A 91 -26.91 -7.82 -12.17
C ILE A 91 -26.68 -7.14 -13.53
N SER A 92 -26.87 -7.90 -14.60
CA SER A 92 -26.75 -7.39 -15.97
C SER A 92 -28.11 -6.95 -16.52
N GLY A 93 -28.22 -5.71 -17.03
CA GLY A 93 -29.42 -5.18 -17.67
C GLY A 93 -29.10 -4.14 -18.74
N GLY A 94 -29.43 -4.45 -20.01
CA GLY A 94 -29.05 -3.61 -21.15
C GLY A 94 -27.52 -3.53 -21.34
N SER A 95 -26.97 -2.36 -21.62
CA SER A 95 -25.51 -2.11 -21.81
C SER A 95 -24.74 -1.87 -20.49
N LYS A 96 -25.35 -2.18 -19.34
CA LYS A 96 -24.76 -1.96 -18.01
C LYS A 96 -24.74 -3.29 -17.25
N SER A 97 -23.54 -3.70 -16.83
CA SER A 97 -23.33 -4.78 -15.87
C SER A 97 -23.07 -4.16 -14.49
N MET A 98 -23.74 -4.65 -13.45
CA MET A 98 -23.46 -4.27 -12.07
C MET A 98 -23.05 -5.51 -11.31
N PHE A 99 -22.17 -5.35 -10.34
CA PHE A 99 -21.69 -6.45 -9.53
C PHE A 99 -22.06 -6.21 -8.07
N MET A 100 -22.60 -7.23 -7.41
CA MET A 100 -23.10 -7.16 -6.06
C MET A 100 -22.44 -8.21 -5.18
N VAL A 101 -21.97 -7.77 -4.02
CA VAL A 101 -21.53 -8.66 -2.94
C VAL A 101 -22.54 -8.59 -1.81
N SER A 102 -23.15 -9.72 -1.50
CA SER A 102 -24.15 -9.89 -0.45
C SER A 102 -23.55 -10.64 0.73
N ALA A 103 -23.50 -10.00 1.89
CA ALA A 103 -23.12 -10.62 3.15
C ALA A 103 -24.35 -10.91 4.00
N SER A 104 -24.47 -12.12 4.53
CA SER A 104 -25.54 -12.52 5.44
C SER A 104 -25.03 -13.39 6.58
N GLY A 105 -25.72 -13.38 7.71
CA GLY A 105 -25.41 -14.23 8.86
C GLY A 105 -26.41 -14.04 10.00
N THR A 106 -26.24 -14.79 11.09
CA THR A 106 -27.10 -14.67 12.28
C THR A 106 -26.33 -13.97 13.40
N ALA A 107 -26.86 -12.84 13.87
CA ALA A 107 -26.28 -12.09 14.97
C ALA A 107 -26.67 -12.75 16.31
N VAL A 108 -25.68 -13.06 17.14
CA VAL A 108 -25.89 -13.75 18.42
C VAL A 108 -25.08 -13.13 19.56
N LEU A 109 -25.57 -13.29 20.80
CA LEU A 109 -24.79 -13.09 22.01
C LEU A 109 -24.27 -14.44 22.46
N GLY A 110 -22.96 -14.64 22.48
CA GLY A 110 -22.33 -15.83 23.03
C GLY A 110 -21.37 -15.49 24.18
N VAL A 111 -21.16 -16.46 25.05
CA VAL A 111 -20.14 -16.40 26.10
C VAL A 111 -19.21 -17.60 25.97
N ALA A 112 -17.91 -17.38 26.17
CA ALA A 112 -16.94 -18.46 26.24
C ALA A 112 -17.19 -19.28 27.52
N GLN A 113 -17.04 -20.61 27.41
CA GLN A 113 -17.07 -21.51 28.56
C GLN A 113 -15.63 -21.67 29.10
N ASN A 114 -15.38 -21.24 30.35
CA ASN A 114 -14.11 -21.45 31.07
C ASN A 114 -14.11 -22.83 31.79
N ASP A 115 -13.03 -23.60 31.96
CA ASP A 115 -11.58 -23.40 31.77
C ASP A 115 -10.89 -24.75 31.48
N LYS A 116 -10.21 -24.89 30.33
CA LYS A 116 -9.02 -25.77 30.12
C LYS A 116 -8.43 -25.76 28.69
N LEU A 117 -8.96 -24.97 27.77
CA LEU A 117 -8.39 -24.77 26.44
C LEU A 117 -7.89 -23.33 26.25
N ILE A 118 -7.35 -22.72 27.30
CA ILE A 118 -6.30 -21.73 27.08
C ILE A 118 -5.10 -22.56 26.61
N LEU A 119 -5.01 -22.75 25.29
CA LEU A 119 -3.72 -23.00 24.67
C LEU A 119 -2.79 -21.96 25.28
N LYS A 120 -1.73 -22.42 25.95
CA LYS A 120 -0.66 -21.54 26.41
C LYS A 120 -0.37 -20.59 25.26
N GLU A 121 -0.42 -19.29 25.54
CA GLU A 121 0.11 -18.27 24.65
C GLU A 121 1.58 -18.65 24.36
N GLU A 122 1.79 -19.46 23.34
CA GLU A 122 2.99 -19.32 22.56
C GLU A 122 2.82 -17.98 21.85
N ASN A 123 3.80 -17.10 22.01
CA ASN A 123 3.94 -15.83 21.31
C ASN A 123 4.08 -16.04 19.79
N ASN A 124 3.12 -16.69 19.15
CA ASN A 124 2.87 -16.57 17.73
C ASN A 124 1.80 -15.51 17.60
N SER A 125 2.24 -14.26 17.39
CA SER A 125 1.37 -13.19 16.96
C SER A 125 0.47 -13.71 15.84
N GLU A 126 -0.82 -13.82 16.11
CA GLU A 126 -1.82 -14.24 15.12
C GLU A 126 -1.58 -13.42 13.86
N ILE A 127 -1.12 -14.07 12.78
CA ILE A 127 -0.82 -13.35 11.54
C ILE A 127 -2.17 -12.99 10.95
N THR A 128 -2.59 -11.75 11.17
CA THR A 128 -3.89 -11.28 10.68
C THR A 128 -3.89 -11.28 9.15
N TRP A 129 -5.08 -11.42 8.56
CA TRP A 129 -5.24 -11.36 7.10
C TRP A 129 -4.70 -10.05 6.52
N GLU A 130 -4.82 -8.96 7.26
CA GLU A 130 -4.27 -7.67 6.86
C GLU A 130 -2.73 -7.70 6.78
N ARG A 131 -2.07 -8.39 7.73
CA ARG A 131 -0.62 -8.57 7.71
C ARG A 131 -0.17 -9.50 6.57
N LEU A 132 -0.89 -10.59 6.33
CA LEU A 132 -0.63 -11.48 5.19
C LEU A 132 -0.80 -10.73 3.87
N SER A 133 -1.90 -10.00 3.69
CA SER A 133 -2.14 -9.21 2.48
C SER A 133 -1.07 -8.16 2.27
N TYR A 134 -0.66 -7.44 3.33
CA TYR A 134 0.44 -6.49 3.26
C TYR A 134 1.74 -7.13 2.78
N GLU A 135 2.12 -8.30 3.31
CA GLU A 135 3.37 -8.95 2.91
C GLU A 135 3.30 -9.51 1.49
N ILE A 136 2.15 -10.05 1.07
CA ILE A 136 1.94 -10.52 -0.31
C ILE A 136 2.05 -9.35 -1.30
N GLU A 137 1.37 -8.25 -1.06
CA GLU A 137 1.41 -7.06 -1.93
C GLU A 137 2.82 -6.47 -2.01
N LYS A 138 3.54 -6.45 -0.88
CA LYS A 138 4.93 -6.01 -0.83
C LYS A 138 5.85 -6.94 -1.65
N ASP A 139 5.76 -8.25 -1.45
CA ASP A 139 6.58 -9.23 -2.19
C ASP A 139 6.32 -9.16 -3.70
N GLU A 140 5.07 -9.01 -4.11
CA GLU A 140 4.71 -8.84 -5.52
C GLU A 140 5.34 -7.58 -6.12
N LEU A 141 5.26 -6.47 -5.41
CA LEU A 141 5.80 -5.19 -5.89
C LEU A 141 7.34 -5.21 -5.92
N GLU A 142 8.00 -5.85 -4.95
CA GLU A 142 9.45 -6.08 -4.98
C GLU A 142 9.84 -6.97 -6.17
N HIS A 143 9.05 -7.99 -6.51
CA HIS A 143 9.30 -8.82 -7.68
C HIS A 143 9.19 -8.01 -8.98
N GLU A 144 8.16 -7.17 -9.11
CA GLU A 144 7.96 -6.31 -10.28
C GLU A 144 9.13 -5.32 -10.47
N ILE A 145 9.61 -4.69 -9.39
CA ILE A 145 10.72 -3.73 -9.46
C ILE A 145 12.03 -4.37 -9.88
N ASN A 146 12.24 -5.62 -9.49
CA ASN A 146 13.41 -6.41 -9.87
C ASN A 146 13.31 -6.99 -11.29
N SER A 147 12.12 -6.96 -11.90
CA SER A 147 11.99 -7.12 -13.35
C SER A 147 12.41 -5.81 -14.00
N ASP A 148 13.40 -5.84 -14.90
CA ASP A 148 14.06 -4.64 -15.48
C ASP A 148 13.12 -3.63 -16.19
N ASP A 149 11.82 -3.92 -16.28
CA ASP A 149 10.81 -3.14 -17.00
C ASP A 149 9.93 -2.24 -16.10
N TYR A 150 10.10 -2.25 -14.77
CA TYR A 150 9.25 -1.43 -13.90
C TYR A 150 9.51 0.07 -14.09
N ILE A 151 8.48 0.79 -14.55
CA ILE A 151 8.53 2.23 -14.79
C ILE A 151 7.47 2.94 -13.95
N ILE A 152 7.95 3.84 -13.10
CA ILE A 152 7.10 4.81 -12.40
C ILE A 152 6.60 5.86 -13.41
N ARG A 153 5.29 6.02 -13.45
CA ARG A 153 4.54 6.95 -14.31
C ARG A 153 3.68 7.92 -13.50
N THR A 154 3.23 7.52 -12.31
CA THR A 154 2.31 8.31 -11.50
C THR A 154 2.84 8.52 -10.09
N LYS A 155 2.32 9.54 -9.42
CA LYS A 155 2.61 9.83 -8.01
C LYS A 155 2.12 8.75 -7.06
N ASP A 156 1.06 8.02 -7.43
CA ASP A 156 0.47 7.00 -6.55
C ASP A 156 1.34 5.75 -6.49
N GLN A 157 2.06 5.41 -7.56
CA GLN A 157 3.09 4.37 -7.52
C GLN A 157 4.20 4.70 -6.51
N ILE A 158 4.62 5.97 -6.40
CA ILE A 158 5.64 6.36 -5.42
C ILE A 158 5.09 6.23 -3.99
N LYS A 159 3.85 6.66 -3.74
CA LYS A 159 3.22 6.49 -2.42
C LYS A 159 3.10 5.03 -2.02
N GLU A 160 2.78 4.16 -2.98
CA GLU A 160 2.68 2.73 -2.77
C GLU A 160 4.04 2.16 -2.33
N LEU A 161 5.12 2.44 -3.08
CA LEU A 161 6.50 2.10 -2.70
C LEU A 161 6.84 2.58 -1.29
N THR A 162 6.49 3.83 -0.97
CA THR A 162 6.74 4.41 0.35
C THR A 162 5.95 3.71 1.47
N SER A 163 4.73 3.26 1.21
CA SER A 163 3.88 2.57 2.19
C SER A 163 4.39 1.17 2.55
N TYR A 164 5.02 0.49 1.59
CA TYR A 164 5.64 -0.82 1.78
C TYR A 164 7.14 -0.74 2.13
N ASN A 165 7.69 0.48 2.22
CA ASN A 165 9.12 0.75 2.44
C ASN A 165 10.05 0.05 1.44
N ILE A 166 9.64 0.03 0.17
CA ILE A 166 10.36 -0.69 -0.88
C ILE A 166 11.48 0.17 -1.45
N ASN A 167 12.66 -0.42 -1.59
CA ASN A 167 13.82 0.23 -2.21
C ASN A 167 13.75 0.19 -3.74
N ALA A 168 13.25 1.28 -4.34
CA ALA A 168 13.14 1.48 -5.78
C ALA A 168 13.95 2.69 -6.26
N ILE A 169 15.08 3.00 -5.62
CA ILE A 169 15.85 4.23 -5.88
C ILE A 169 16.17 4.41 -7.38
N PRO A 170 16.65 3.40 -8.13
CA PRO A 170 16.92 3.57 -9.57
C PRO A 170 15.71 4.04 -10.38
N GLN A 171 14.54 3.46 -10.10
CA GLN A 171 13.28 3.75 -10.78
C GLN A 171 12.76 5.15 -10.40
N VAL A 172 12.84 5.51 -9.11
CA VAL A 172 12.49 6.86 -8.62
C VAL A 172 13.42 7.91 -9.22
N ILE A 173 14.71 7.64 -9.31
CA ILE A 173 15.68 8.53 -9.97
C ILE A 173 15.38 8.67 -11.46
N ASN A 174 15.03 7.59 -12.16
CA ASN A 174 14.63 7.65 -13.56
C ASN A 174 13.36 8.49 -13.75
N PHE A 175 12.39 8.37 -12.84
CA PHE A 175 11.21 9.22 -12.80
C PHE A 175 11.57 10.69 -12.55
N MET A 176 12.39 10.98 -11.54
CA MET A 176 12.88 12.32 -11.24
C MET A 176 13.59 12.95 -12.44
N ARG A 177 14.37 12.18 -13.21
CA ARG A 177 15.02 12.69 -14.44
C ARG A 177 14.00 13.21 -15.46
N LYS A 178 12.85 12.56 -15.58
CA LYS A 178 11.79 12.98 -16.50
C LYS A 178 11.16 14.29 -16.04
N ILE A 179 10.78 14.38 -14.76
CA ILE A 179 10.06 15.55 -14.20
C ILE A 179 10.97 16.73 -13.81
N SER A 180 12.29 16.53 -13.74
CA SER A 180 13.25 17.60 -13.42
C SER A 180 13.85 18.27 -14.66
N THR A 181 13.58 17.74 -15.86
CA THR A 181 14.14 18.29 -17.09
C THR A 181 13.15 19.28 -17.68
N PRO A 182 13.48 20.58 -17.84
CA PRO A 182 12.56 21.55 -18.42
C PRO A 182 12.17 21.13 -19.84
N LEU A 183 10.89 20.86 -20.06
CA LEU A 183 10.32 20.70 -21.39
C LEU A 183 9.96 22.11 -21.88
N TYR A 184 10.88 22.75 -22.60
CA TYR A 184 10.78 24.10 -23.19
C TYR A 184 11.08 25.30 -22.27
N TYR A 185 11.55 26.37 -22.91
CA TYR A 185 11.88 27.69 -22.39
C TYR A 185 10.63 28.44 -21.87
N ASN A 186 10.00 27.96 -20.81
CA ASN A 186 9.05 28.76 -20.04
C ASN A 186 9.61 28.93 -18.62
N ASP A 187 9.61 30.18 -18.14
CA ASP A 187 10.42 30.69 -17.03
C ASP A 187 10.11 30.13 -15.62
N ASP A 188 9.29 29.09 -15.49
CA ASP A 188 9.02 28.41 -14.22
C ASP A 188 9.72 27.05 -14.17
N GLU A 189 11.02 27.06 -13.89
CA GLU A 189 11.89 25.87 -13.74
C GLU A 189 11.34 24.83 -12.72
N ASP A 190 10.39 25.22 -11.87
CA ASP A 190 9.84 24.43 -10.76
C ASP A 190 8.47 23.76 -11.04
N SER A 191 7.72 24.16 -12.07
CA SER A 191 6.27 23.85 -12.11
C SER A 191 5.91 22.36 -12.23
N GLU A 192 6.70 21.57 -12.98
CA GLU A 192 6.44 20.13 -13.16
C GLU A 192 6.94 19.28 -11.98
N PHE A 193 7.92 19.75 -11.23
CA PHE A 193 8.50 19.03 -10.10
C PHE A 193 7.69 19.21 -8.81
N GLU A 194 7.19 20.43 -8.59
CA GLU A 194 6.56 20.82 -7.33
C GLU A 194 5.40 19.90 -6.88
N PRO A 195 4.53 19.38 -7.78
CA PRO A 195 3.48 18.44 -7.40
C PRO A 195 4.00 17.10 -6.81
N TYR A 196 5.26 16.75 -7.07
CA TYR A 196 5.88 15.50 -6.64
C TYR A 196 6.83 15.67 -5.45
N LYS A 197 7.24 16.90 -5.13
CA LYS A 197 8.24 17.21 -4.10
C LYS A 197 7.94 16.54 -2.77
N ASN A 198 6.75 16.75 -2.20
CA ASN A 198 6.38 16.18 -0.89
C ASN A 198 6.35 14.64 -0.91
N ILE A 199 5.99 14.04 -2.04
CA ILE A 199 5.91 12.59 -2.18
C ILE A 199 7.30 11.97 -2.26
N LEU A 200 8.22 12.65 -2.96
CA LEU A 200 9.63 12.26 -3.02
C LEU A 200 10.33 12.45 -1.67
N VAL A 201 10.02 13.54 -0.95
CA VAL A 201 10.50 13.75 0.43
C VAL A 201 10.05 12.60 1.34
N ASP A 202 8.77 12.21 1.30
CA ASP A 202 8.27 11.08 2.09
C ASP A 202 8.95 9.76 1.70
N TYR A 203 9.15 9.51 0.40
CA TYR A 203 9.85 8.32 -0.09
C TYR A 203 11.29 8.25 0.43
N PHE A 204 12.10 9.30 0.18
CA PHE A 204 13.50 9.30 0.60
C PHE A 204 13.66 9.35 2.12
N GLY A 205 12.74 9.99 2.84
CA GLY A 205 12.75 10.08 4.30
C GLY A 205 12.42 8.76 5.01
N LYS A 206 11.71 7.84 4.35
CA LYS A 206 11.38 6.52 4.91
C LYS A 206 12.35 5.41 4.54
N LEU A 207 13.19 5.62 3.52
CA LEU A 207 14.17 4.63 3.09
C LEU A 207 15.13 4.28 4.25
N PRO A 208 15.49 3.00 4.40
CA PRO A 208 16.55 2.60 5.32
C PRO A 208 17.84 3.37 5.04
N GLU A 209 18.47 3.92 6.09
CA GLU A 209 19.64 4.81 5.95
C GLU A 209 20.78 4.14 5.17
N ASN A 210 21.01 2.84 5.39
CA ASN A 210 22.02 2.08 4.66
C ASN A 210 21.76 2.07 3.14
N LYS A 211 20.51 1.89 2.70
CA LYS A 211 20.16 1.88 1.28
C LYS A 211 20.35 3.25 0.64
N LEU A 212 20.00 4.32 1.36
CA LEU A 212 20.23 5.68 0.90
C LEU A 212 21.74 5.99 0.81
N ASN A 213 22.51 5.62 1.83
CA ASN A 213 23.96 5.81 1.86
C ASN A 213 24.66 5.04 0.74
N ASP A 214 24.26 3.79 0.48
CA ASP A 214 24.77 2.98 -0.63
C ASP A 214 24.50 3.65 -1.98
N PHE A 215 23.30 4.19 -2.18
CA PHE A 215 22.95 4.94 -3.37
C PHE A 215 23.79 6.22 -3.51
N LEU A 216 23.96 7.01 -2.45
CA LEU A 216 24.72 8.27 -2.52
C LEU A 216 26.22 8.03 -2.76
N LYS A 217 26.73 6.83 -2.46
CA LYS A 217 28.08 6.38 -2.83
C LYS A 217 28.16 5.74 -4.23
N SER A 218 27.03 5.58 -4.92
CA SER A 218 26.96 4.87 -6.20
C SER A 218 27.30 5.73 -7.41
N ASP A 219 27.69 5.06 -8.50
CA ASP A 219 27.85 5.64 -9.83
C ASP A 219 26.57 6.32 -10.33
N LEU A 220 25.40 5.78 -10.00
CA LEU A 220 24.12 6.36 -10.38
C LEU A 220 23.97 7.77 -9.82
N PHE A 221 24.25 7.95 -8.53
CA PHE A 221 24.22 9.27 -7.90
C PHE A 221 25.29 10.19 -8.48
N ILE A 222 26.54 9.73 -8.57
CA ILE A 222 27.68 10.54 -9.07
C ILE A 222 27.42 11.05 -10.50
N LYS A 223 26.80 10.24 -11.36
CA LYS A 223 26.50 10.57 -12.77
C LYS A 223 25.19 11.34 -12.98
N LEU A 224 24.43 11.67 -11.93
CA LEU A 224 23.20 12.48 -12.07
C LEU A 224 23.50 13.83 -12.73
N LYS A 225 22.65 14.20 -13.69
CA LYS A 225 22.67 15.51 -14.36
C LYS A 225 22.31 16.63 -13.39
N LYS A 226 22.79 17.85 -13.69
CA LYS A 226 22.67 19.04 -12.84
C LYS A 226 21.27 19.26 -12.26
N PHE A 227 20.22 19.26 -13.10
CA PHE A 227 18.86 19.54 -12.66
C PHE A 227 18.33 18.49 -11.67
N THR A 228 18.37 17.20 -12.06
CA THR A 228 17.94 16.10 -11.17
C THR A 228 18.76 16.05 -9.88
N SER A 229 20.07 16.31 -9.98
CA SER A 229 20.94 16.38 -8.82
C SER A 229 20.52 17.49 -7.85
N ARG A 230 20.19 18.68 -8.36
CA ARG A 230 19.77 19.80 -7.51
C ARG A 230 18.47 19.49 -6.77
N ARG A 231 17.47 18.92 -7.45
CA ARG A 231 16.21 18.48 -6.84
C ARG A 231 16.40 17.42 -5.77
N LEU A 232 17.26 16.44 -6.04
CA LEU A 232 17.57 15.40 -5.07
C LEU A 232 18.28 15.98 -3.85
N LEU A 233 19.26 16.86 -4.04
CA LEU A 233 19.97 17.54 -2.94
C LEU A 233 19.01 18.39 -2.09
N GLU A 234 18.04 19.06 -2.72
CA GLU A 234 16.98 19.79 -2.02
C GLU A 234 16.12 18.84 -1.16
N ILE A 235 15.73 17.68 -1.70
CA ILE A 235 15.02 16.65 -0.92
C ILE A 235 15.85 16.17 0.26
N LEU A 236 17.14 15.85 0.04
CA LEU A 236 18.05 15.39 1.09
C LEU A 236 18.20 16.43 2.21
N ASN A 237 18.21 17.71 1.85
CA ASN A 237 18.20 18.79 2.82
C ASN A 237 16.89 18.84 3.63
N ILE A 238 15.73 18.75 2.96
CA ILE A 238 14.42 18.76 3.64
C ILE A 238 14.28 17.62 4.65
N ILE A 239 14.82 16.43 4.35
CA ILE A 239 14.82 15.29 5.27
C ILE A 239 15.96 15.34 6.30
N ASN A 240 16.75 16.42 6.35
CA ASN A 240 17.91 16.61 7.23
C ASN A 240 18.92 15.45 7.14
N TRP A 241 19.14 14.92 5.93
CA TRP A 241 20.07 13.81 5.76
C TRP A 241 21.52 14.28 5.90
N TYR A 242 22.29 13.59 6.75
CA TYR A 242 23.72 13.82 6.93
C TYR A 242 24.43 12.52 7.27
N ASN A 243 25.51 12.21 6.57
CA ASN A 243 26.36 11.06 6.91
C ASN A 243 27.83 11.35 6.57
N TYR A 244 28.69 11.28 7.58
CA TYR A 244 30.11 11.58 7.44
C TYR A 244 30.81 10.68 6.42
N ASP A 245 30.52 9.38 6.41
CA ASP A 245 31.20 8.43 5.52
C ASP A 245 30.84 8.65 4.06
N VAL A 246 29.59 9.05 3.78
CA VAL A 246 29.16 9.40 2.43
C VAL A 246 29.82 10.71 1.98
N LEU A 247 29.84 11.73 2.83
CA LEU A 247 30.50 13.01 2.51
C LEU A 247 31.99 12.81 2.24
N ASN A 248 32.66 12.06 3.11
CA ASN A 248 34.07 11.73 2.97
C ASN A 248 34.32 10.96 1.66
N PHE A 249 33.49 9.96 1.36
CA PHE A 249 33.56 9.22 0.09
C PHE A 249 33.44 10.15 -1.12
N LEU A 250 32.49 11.08 -1.12
CA LEU A 250 32.27 12.00 -2.23
C LEU A 250 33.40 13.03 -2.39
N LEU A 251 33.99 13.50 -1.28
CA LEU A 251 35.09 14.46 -1.26
C LEU A 251 36.42 13.88 -1.76
N TYR A 252 36.66 12.58 -1.56
CA TYR A 252 37.87 11.89 -2.01
C TYR A 252 37.66 11.10 -3.32
N ASN A 253 36.51 11.24 -3.97
CA ASN A 253 36.21 10.59 -5.23
C ASN A 253 36.92 11.30 -6.40
N ASN A 254 37.40 10.58 -7.41
CA ASN A 254 38.08 11.21 -8.56
C ASN A 254 37.15 12.04 -9.49
N SER A 255 35.85 12.09 -9.22
CA SER A 255 34.86 12.80 -10.01
C SER A 255 34.58 14.21 -9.48
N SER A 256 34.78 15.24 -10.30
CA SER A 256 34.37 16.61 -9.97
C SER A 256 32.87 16.73 -9.65
N SER A 257 32.04 15.88 -10.24
CA SER A 257 30.60 15.82 -9.94
C SER A 257 30.34 15.37 -8.49
N ALA A 258 31.13 14.44 -7.97
CA ALA A 258 31.04 14.00 -6.59
C ALA A 258 31.46 15.11 -5.62
N HIS A 259 32.57 15.81 -5.91
CA HIS A 259 33.02 16.96 -5.12
C HIS A 259 31.96 18.05 -5.02
N ILE A 260 31.34 18.44 -6.15
CA ILE A 260 30.29 19.46 -6.17
C ILE A 260 29.12 19.03 -5.27
N LYS A 261 28.68 17.77 -5.36
CA LYS A 261 27.57 17.26 -4.56
C LYS A 261 27.89 17.26 -3.06
N ALA A 262 29.11 16.88 -2.68
CA ALA A 262 29.56 16.96 -1.31
C ALA A 262 29.55 18.39 -0.76
N LEU A 263 30.02 19.36 -1.55
CA LEU A 263 30.02 20.78 -1.17
C LEU A 263 28.59 21.30 -0.96
N TYR A 264 27.66 20.98 -1.85
CA TYR A 264 26.25 21.34 -1.67
C TYR A 264 25.67 20.72 -0.39
N MET A 265 25.91 19.44 -0.14
CA MET A 265 25.43 18.78 1.09
C MET A 265 25.99 19.44 2.37
N LEU A 266 27.25 19.88 2.35
CA LEU A 266 27.89 20.59 3.46
C LEU A 266 27.40 22.03 3.65
N GLU A 267 27.02 22.71 2.57
CA GLU A 267 26.46 24.06 2.64
C GLU A 267 25.13 24.06 3.39
N PHE A 268 24.31 23.04 3.16
CA PHE A 268 23.01 22.87 3.79
C PHE A 268 23.07 22.27 5.21
N SER A 269 24.17 21.60 5.59
CA SER A 269 24.33 21.06 6.95
C SER A 269 24.72 22.11 8.00
N LYS A 270 24.58 23.41 7.69
CA LYS A 270 24.91 24.53 8.58
C LYS A 270 23.63 25.15 9.17
N GLU A 271 22.92 24.38 9.99
CA GLU A 271 21.95 24.84 11.00
C GLU A 271 22.06 23.93 12.23
#